data_AF-A0A7W8HTI6-F1
#
_entry.id   AF-A0A7W8HTI6-F1
#
_cell.length_a   1.000
_cell.length_b   1.000
_cell.length_c   1.000
_cell.angle_alpha   90.00
_cell.angle_beta   90.00
_cell.angle_gamma   90.00
#
_symmetry.space_group_name_H-M   'P 1'
#
loop_
_entity.id
_entity.type
_entity.pdbx_description
1 polymer ?
#
loop_
_entity_poly.entity_id
_entity_poly.type
_entity_poly.pdbx_seq_one_letter_code
_entity_poly.pdbx_strand_id
1 'polypeptide(L)' 'MMDKATRTAIGTNEKAAHEPKTSKSLGHGAGCSCCSGAPKKSKTVYRADGAKAFPSARPWMISH' A
#
# COMPACT_ATOMS: atom_id res chain seq x y z
N MET A 1 23.52 4.56 -20.50
CA MET A 1 22.64 5.49 -21.24
C MET A 1 21.34 5.60 -20.45
N MET A 2 20.84 6.80 -20.16
CA MET A 2 19.61 6.97 -19.37
C MET A 2 18.40 6.41 -20.12
N ASP A 3 17.53 5.67 -19.43
CA ASP A 3 16.30 5.13 -20.00
C ASP A 3 15.33 6.23 -20.49
N LYS A 4 14.60 5.95 -21.58
CA LYS A 4 13.70 6.92 -22.22
C LYS A 4 12.55 7.31 -21.30
N ALA A 5 12.00 6.37 -20.53
CA ALA A 5 10.93 6.66 -19.58
C ALA A 5 11.44 7.56 -18.45
N THR A 6 12.66 7.30 -17.96
CA THR A 6 13.31 8.16 -16.96
C THR A 6 13.47 9.59 -17.47
N ARG A 7 13.94 9.79 -18.71
CA ARG A 7 14.09 11.13 -19.31
C ARG A 7 12.74 11.87 -19.42
N THR A 8 11.69 11.17 -19.84
CA THR A 8 10.35 11.78 -19.97
C THR A 8 9.74 12.13 -18.62
N ALA A 9 9.94 11.30 -17.60
CA ALA A 9 9.49 11.58 -16.23
C ALA A 9 10.16 12.84 -15.67
N ILE A 10 11.47 12.96 -15.83
CA ILE A 10 12.23 14.15 -15.39
C ILE A 10 11.70 15.41 -16.11
N GLY A 11 11.58 15.38 -17.44
CA GLY A 11 11.08 16.54 -18.20
C GLY A 11 9.66 16.97 -17.80
N THR A 12 8.81 16.02 -17.42
CA THR A 12 7.46 16.30 -16.94
C THR A 12 7.47 16.94 -15.55
N ASN A 13 8.35 16.47 -14.66
CA ASN A 13 8.52 17.03 -13.33
C ASN A 13 9.05 18.47 -13.38
N GLU A 14 10.07 18.73 -14.20
CA GLU A 14 10.62 20.08 -14.40
C GLU A 14 9.56 21.05 -14.94
N LYS A 15 8.76 20.61 -15.91
CA LYS A 15 7.66 21.42 -16.45
C LYS A 15 6.59 21.74 -15.40
N ALA A 16 6.31 20.80 -14.49
CA ALA A 16 5.31 20.94 -13.43
C ALA A 16 5.87 21.56 -12.14
N ALA A 17 7.10 22.07 -12.13
CA ALA A 17 7.74 22.60 -10.92
C ALA A 17 6.96 23.74 -10.24
N HIS A 18 6.16 24.49 -11.00
CA HIS A 18 5.30 25.59 -10.53
C HIS A 18 3.92 25.12 -10.03
N GLU A 19 3.56 23.85 -10.25
CA GLU A 19 2.28 23.26 -9.87
C GLU A 19 2.54 21.99 -9.02
N PRO A 20 2.90 22.14 -7.73
CA PRO A 20 3.14 21.00 -6.88
C PRO A 20 1.86 20.16 -6.77
N LYS A 21 1.89 18.96 -7.37
CA LYS A 21 0.83 17.96 -7.22
C LYS A 21 0.85 17.44 -5.79
N THR A 22 0.05 18.04 -4.93
CA THR A 22 -0.16 17.55 -3.58
C THR A 22 -1.06 16.32 -3.61
N SER A 23 -0.95 15.41 -2.64
CA SER A 23 -1.86 14.27 -2.48
C SER A 23 -3.34 14.67 -2.44
N LYS A 24 -3.62 15.91 -2.05
CA LYS A 24 -4.96 16.54 -2.11
C LYS A 24 -5.46 16.75 -3.55
N SER A 25 -4.58 17.07 -4.50
CA SER A 25 -4.91 17.29 -5.91
C SER A 25 -5.10 15.99 -6.71
N LEU A 26 -4.54 14.89 -6.22
CA LEU A 26 -4.58 13.58 -6.88
C LEU A 26 -5.86 12.78 -6.56
N GLY A 27 -6.83 13.38 -5.87
CA GLY A 27 -8.14 12.78 -5.64
C GLY A 27 -8.16 11.61 -4.64
N HIS A 28 -7.05 11.36 -3.94
CA HIS A 28 -6.96 10.30 -2.92
C HIS A 28 -6.58 10.92 -1.58
N GLY A 29 -7.60 11.28 -0.79
CA GLY A 29 -7.41 11.67 0.61
C GLY A 29 -7.10 10.46 1.50
N ALA A 30 -6.66 10.74 2.74
CA ALA A 30 -6.61 9.72 3.78
C ALA A 30 -8.01 9.08 3.95
N GLY A 31 -8.12 7.77 3.75
CA GLY A 31 -9.40 7.03 3.81
C GLY A 31 -10.02 6.65 2.45
N CYS A 32 -9.36 6.92 1.32
CA CYS A 32 -9.85 6.45 0.01
C CYS A 32 -9.92 4.91 -0.05
N SER A 33 -11.10 4.37 -0.37
CA SER A 33 -11.40 2.94 -0.38
C SER A 33 -10.59 2.12 -1.39
N CYS A 34 -9.92 2.76 -2.35
CA CYS A 34 -9.01 2.09 -3.28
C CYS A 34 -7.68 1.66 -2.61
N CYS A 35 -7.23 2.36 -1.57
CA CYS A 35 -6.00 2.05 -0.82
C CYS A 35 -6.29 1.41 0.54
N SER A 36 -7.45 1.68 1.15
CA SER A 36 -7.94 0.94 2.31
C SER A 36 -8.58 -0.35 1.84
N GLY A 37 -7.76 -1.32 1.43
CA GLY A 37 -8.24 -2.66 1.05
C GLY A 37 -9.21 -3.17 2.11
N ALA A 38 -10.38 -3.65 1.65
CA ALA A 38 -11.48 -4.12 2.49
C ALA A 38 -10.96 -4.84 3.75
N PRO A 39 -11.60 -4.66 4.94
CA PRO A 39 -11.12 -5.23 6.19
C PRO A 39 -10.80 -6.70 5.96
N LYS A 40 -9.49 -7.02 5.96
CA LYS A 40 -9.03 -8.36 5.63
C LYS A 40 -9.61 -9.26 6.71
N LYS A 41 -10.40 -10.26 6.30
CA LYS A 41 -10.92 -11.27 7.22
C LYS A 41 -9.75 -11.82 8.03
N SER A 42 -9.90 -11.86 9.35
CA SER A 42 -8.88 -12.44 10.24
C SER A 42 -8.58 -13.87 9.76
N LYS A 43 -7.29 -14.17 9.56
CA LYS A 43 -6.82 -15.51 9.19
C LYS A 43 -6.63 -16.42 10.41
N THR A 44 -7.01 -15.95 11.59
CA THR A 44 -6.89 -16.69 12.85
C THR A 44 -7.98 -17.75 12.94
N VAL A 45 -7.60 -19.00 13.15
CA VAL A 45 -8.51 -20.11 13.42
C VAL A 45 -8.47 -20.41 14.91
N TYR A 46 -9.63 -20.52 15.54
CA TYR A 46 -9.75 -20.94 16.94
C TYR A 46 -10.09 -22.43 17.01
N ARG A 47 -9.41 -23.16 17.88
CA ARG A 47 -9.71 -24.56 18.17
C ARG A 47 -10.73 -24.66 19.31
N ALA A 48 -11.32 -25.85 19.53
CA ALA A 48 -12.36 -26.06 20.54
C ALA A 48 -11.88 -25.80 21.97
N ASP A 49 -10.57 -25.91 22.20
CA ASP A 49 -9.85 -25.58 23.44
C ASP A 49 -9.51 -24.08 23.56
N GLY A 50 -9.84 -23.26 22.56
CA GLY A 50 -9.61 -21.81 22.57
C GLY A 50 -8.23 -21.35 22.05
N ALA A 51 -7.34 -22.28 21.70
CA ALA A 51 -6.05 -21.95 21.12
C ALA A 51 -6.17 -21.25 19.75
N LYS A 52 -5.35 -20.21 19.53
CA LYS A 52 -5.23 -19.50 18.25
C LYS A 52 -4.23 -20.20 17.34
N ALA A 53 -4.66 -20.55 16.14
CA ALA A 53 -3.82 -21.13 15.10
C ALA A 53 -3.76 -20.21 13.87
N PHE A 54 -2.60 -20.17 13.22
CA PHE A 54 -2.36 -19.38 12.00
C PHE A 54 -1.78 -20.27 10.88
N PRO A 55 -2.60 -21.14 10.26
CA PRO A 55 -2.10 -22.17 9.33
C PRO A 55 -1.39 -21.60 8.08
N SER A 56 -1.82 -20.42 7.62
CA SER A 56 -1.25 -19.76 6.43
C SER A 56 -0.11 -18.79 6.77
N ALA A 57 0.27 -18.65 8.04
CA ALA A 57 1.33 -17.74 8.46
C ALA A 57 2.59 -18.52 8.88
N ARG A 58 3.77 -17.97 8.58
CA ARG A 58 5.07 -18.48 9.02
C ARG A 58 5.36 -17.97 10.43
N PRO A 59 6.15 -18.68 11.26
CA PRO A 59 6.33 -18.32 12.67
C PRO A 59 6.80 -16.86 12.92
N TRP A 60 7.71 -16.34 12.09
CA TRP A 60 8.20 -14.96 12.19
C TRP A 60 7.18 -13.89 11.81
N MET A 61 6.03 -14.25 11.21
CA MET A 61 4.95 -13.33 10.86
C MET A 61 3.92 -13.14 11.99
N ILE A 62 4.00 -13.92 13.07
CA ILE A 62 3.01 -13.92 14.16
C ILE A 62 3.47 -13.02 15.32
N SER A 63 4.76 -12.71 15.39
CA SER A 63 5.36 -11.76 16.34
C SER A 63 5.84 -10.50 15.64
N HIS A 64 5.54 -9.33 16.21
CA HIS A 64 6.30 -8.10 16.03
C HIS A 64 7.01 -7.80 17.33
#